data_AF-V4APU7-F1
#
_entry.id   AF-V4APU7-F1
#
_cell.length_a   1.000
_cell.length_b   1.000
_cell.length_c   1.000
_cell.angle_alpha   90.00
_cell.angle_beta   90.00
_cell.angle_gamma   90.00
#
_symmetry.space_group_name_H-M   'P 1'
#
loop_
_entity.id
_entity.type
_entity.pdbx_description
1 polymer ?
#
loop_
_entity_poly.entity_id
_entity_poly.type
_entity_poly.pdbx_seq_one_letter_code
_entity_poly.pdbx_strand_id
1 'polypeptide(L)'
;MTAHVGHEISHNWVVGRVLGSTREYKELPLEDKVRLIQDSERSPKPTVKELSEKYQTKLHTVYMLTYTREYKELPLEDKVRLIQDSESAPRPSTKELSIKYNTKLKTVYSILTLLTTRNYKELPLDQKVKLIEMSEQYPRPSNKELAVIFDLKPNTVYKLLKNKAHFLAQWAHRQKQKD
;
A
#
# COMPACT_ATOMS: atom_id res chain seq x y z
N MET A 1 9.10 -59.06 21.75
CA MET A 1 10.55 -58.75 21.83
C MET A 1 10.91 -57.93 20.60
N THR A 2 11.69 -56.87 20.85
CA THR A 2 12.54 -56.10 19.91
C THR A 2 11.92 -55.37 18.72
N ALA A 3 11.87 -54.04 18.90
CA ALA A 3 11.91 -53.01 17.88
C ALA A 3 13.25 -53.00 17.10
N HIS A 4 13.26 -52.38 15.90
CA HIS A 4 14.25 -51.39 15.38
C HIS A 4 13.86 -51.03 13.93
N VAL A 5 13.59 -49.77 13.53
CA VAL A 5 14.40 -48.53 13.39
C VAL A 5 14.74 -48.26 11.91
N GLY A 6 14.52 -47.00 11.49
CA GLY A 6 15.09 -46.39 10.27
C GLY A 6 14.00 -45.72 9.42
N HIS A 7 13.98 -44.41 9.14
CA HIS A 7 15.00 -43.38 9.27
C HIS A 7 14.35 -41.99 9.41
N GLU A 8 15.03 -41.15 10.19
CA GLU A 8 14.82 -39.72 10.34
C GLU A 8 15.04 -38.94 9.04
N ILE A 9 14.34 -37.82 8.86
CA ILE A 9 15.04 -36.54 8.64
C ILE A 9 14.41 -35.50 9.56
N SER A 10 15.14 -35.27 10.65
CA SER A 10 15.01 -34.12 11.53
C SER A 10 15.33 -32.84 10.76
N HIS A 11 14.40 -31.87 10.79
CA HIS A 11 14.76 -30.46 10.68
C HIS A 11 14.36 -29.77 11.99
N ASN A 12 15.27 -29.90 12.95
CA ASN A 12 15.35 -29.05 14.13
C ASN A 12 15.46 -27.57 13.72
N TRP A 13 14.46 -26.78 14.11
CA TRP A 13 14.67 -25.37 14.44
C TRP A 13 14.25 -25.17 15.90
N VAL A 14 15.25 -25.20 16.76
CA VAL A 14 15.25 -24.77 18.17
C VAL A 14 16.11 -23.50 18.13
N VAL A 15 15.80 -22.30 18.63
CA VAL A 15 15.05 -21.82 19.79
C VAL A 15 14.60 -20.39 19.48
N GLY A 16 13.41 -20.02 19.94
CA GLY A 16 13.06 -18.63 20.23
C GLY A 16 12.14 -18.60 21.45
N ARG A 17 12.70 -18.90 22.63
CA ARG A 17 11.96 -18.93 23.90
C ARG A 17 11.65 -17.49 24.31
N VAL A 18 10.54 -16.93 23.81
CA VAL A 18 9.91 -15.75 24.39
C VAL A 18 8.84 -16.25 25.35
N LEU A 19 9.13 -16.16 26.65
CA LEU A 19 8.17 -16.42 27.72
C LEU A 19 7.05 -15.37 27.66
N GLY A 20 5.87 -15.78 27.20
CA GLY A 20 4.67 -14.94 27.18
C GLY A 20 3.48 -15.61 26.49
N SER A 21 2.75 -16.46 27.21
CA SER A 21 1.51 -17.15 26.82
C SER A 21 1.63 -18.16 25.67
N THR A 22 1.98 -19.41 26.00
CA THR A 22 1.76 -20.58 25.13
C THR A 22 0.28 -20.97 25.14
N ARG A 23 -0.61 -20.08 24.67
CA ARG A 23 -1.92 -20.54 24.20
C ARG A 23 -1.69 -21.16 22.83
N GLU A 24 -1.84 -22.48 22.74
CA GLU A 24 -1.92 -23.17 21.45
C GLU A 24 -3.19 -22.71 20.75
N TYR A 25 -3.06 -21.71 19.90
CA TYR A 25 -4.17 -21.22 19.09
C TYR A 25 -4.39 -22.17 17.92
N LYS A 26 -5.59 -22.71 17.84
CA LYS A 26 -5.97 -23.66 16.79
C LYS A 26 -6.26 -22.93 15.48
N GLU A 27 -5.99 -23.61 14.39
CA GLU A 27 -6.53 -23.20 13.10
C GLU A 27 -8.05 -23.36 13.12
N LEU A 28 -8.76 -22.33 12.68
CA LEU A 28 -10.22 -22.28 12.72
C LEU A 28 -10.82 -23.07 11.54
N PRO A 29 -11.68 -24.07 11.79
CA PRO A 29 -12.48 -24.70 10.74
C PRO A 29 -13.48 -23.70 10.15
N LEU A 30 -13.97 -23.96 8.94
CA LEU A 30 -14.79 -23.02 8.16
C LEU A 30 -16.08 -22.63 8.90
N GLU A 31 -16.70 -23.60 9.55
CA GLU A 31 -17.94 -23.44 10.32
C GLU A 31 -17.75 -22.46 11.48
N ASP A 32 -16.58 -22.49 12.12
CA ASP A 32 -16.26 -21.60 13.23
C ASP A 32 -15.86 -20.21 12.73
N LYS A 33 -15.28 -20.08 11.54
CA LYS A 33 -15.07 -18.77 10.90
C LYS A 33 -16.41 -18.07 10.63
N VAL A 34 -17.39 -18.81 10.11
CA VAL A 34 -18.74 -18.28 9.84
C VAL A 34 -19.42 -17.86 11.15
N ARG A 35 -19.39 -18.72 12.18
CA ARG A 35 -19.97 -18.40 13.50
C ARG A 35 -19.28 -17.22 14.18
N LEU A 36 -17.96 -17.10 14.04
CA LEU A 36 -17.19 -15.97 14.55
C LEU A 36 -17.59 -14.65 13.88
N ILE A 37 -17.81 -14.64 12.56
CA ILE A 37 -18.31 -13.47 11.83
C ILE A 37 -19.70 -13.09 12.34
N GLN A 38 -20.62 -14.04 12.41
CA GLN A 38 -21.98 -13.81 12.90
C GLN A 38 -21.99 -13.27 14.34
N ASP A 39 -21.15 -13.80 15.21
CA ASP A 39 -21.02 -13.33 16.59
C ASP A 39 -20.46 -11.91 16.67
N SER A 40 -19.54 -11.54 15.78
CA SER A 40 -18.96 -10.20 15.71
C SER A 40 -19.97 -9.12 15.29
N GLU A 41 -21.11 -9.52 14.73
CA GLU A 41 -22.20 -8.66 14.28
C GLU A 41 -23.38 -8.60 15.27
N ARG A 42 -23.34 -9.38 16.36
CA ARG A 42 -24.37 -9.36 17.40
C ARG A 42 -24.37 -8.05 18.18
N SER A 43 -25.51 -7.72 18.78
CA SER A 43 -25.64 -6.62 19.74
C SER A 43 -25.94 -7.18 21.15
N PRO A 44 -25.19 -6.81 22.19
CA PRO A 44 -24.02 -5.93 22.17
C PRO A 44 -22.83 -6.53 21.41
N LYS A 45 -22.04 -5.67 20.76
CA LYS A 45 -20.94 -6.10 19.90
C LYS A 45 -19.77 -6.62 20.75
N PRO A 46 -19.40 -7.91 20.63
CA PRO A 46 -18.27 -8.45 21.37
C PRO A 46 -16.95 -7.87 20.86
N THR A 47 -15.99 -7.74 21.77
CA THR A 47 -14.64 -7.27 21.45
C THR A 47 -13.85 -8.36 20.70
N VAL A 48 -12.82 -7.94 19.96
CA VAL A 48 -11.89 -8.87 19.28
C VAL A 48 -11.24 -9.84 20.28
N LYS A 49 -10.99 -9.39 21.51
CA LYS A 49 -10.45 -10.22 22.59
C LYS A 49 -11.44 -11.29 23.04
N GLU A 50 -12.71 -10.92 23.26
CA GLU A 50 -13.77 -11.85 23.64
C GLU A 50 -13.99 -12.93 22.57
N LEU A 51 -13.98 -12.55 21.29
CA LEU A 51 -14.08 -13.49 20.18
C LEU A 51 -12.83 -14.39 20.06
N SER A 52 -11.63 -13.84 20.27
CA SER A 52 -10.38 -14.61 20.25
C SER A 52 -10.34 -15.67 21.36
N GLU A 53 -10.85 -15.32 22.54
CA GLU A 53 -10.98 -16.23 23.67
C GLU A 53 -12.06 -17.28 23.43
N LYS A 54 -13.23 -16.87 22.95
CA LYS A 54 -14.36 -17.77 22.64
C LYS A 54 -14.01 -18.84 21.61
N TYR A 55 -13.30 -18.45 20.56
CA TYR A 55 -12.94 -19.32 19.44
C TYR A 55 -11.52 -19.90 19.54
N GLN A 56 -10.82 -19.67 20.66
CA GLN A 56 -9.44 -20.10 20.91
C GLN A 56 -8.50 -19.87 19.71
N THR A 57 -8.65 -18.72 19.06
CA THR A 57 -7.89 -18.35 17.87
C THR A 57 -7.10 -17.06 18.12
N LYS A 58 -6.06 -16.81 17.33
CA LYS A 58 -5.24 -15.60 17.48
C LYS A 58 -6.09 -14.34 17.24
N LEU A 59 -5.83 -13.28 18.00
CA LEU A 59 -6.44 -11.96 17.79
C LEU A 59 -6.35 -11.50 16.32
N HIS A 60 -5.22 -11.77 15.67
CA HIS A 60 -5.02 -11.46 14.26
C HIS A 60 -6.00 -12.20 13.34
N THR A 61 -6.28 -13.48 13.60
CA THR A 61 -7.25 -14.28 12.84
C THR A 61 -8.68 -13.73 13.01
N VAL A 62 -9.08 -13.40 14.25
CA VAL A 62 -10.36 -12.75 14.51
C VAL A 62 -10.45 -11.42 13.77
N TYR A 63 -9.38 -10.61 13.83
CA TYR A 63 -9.32 -9.34 13.14
C TYR A 63 -9.51 -9.53 11.63
N MET A 64 -8.79 -10.46 11.00
CA MET A 64 -8.93 -10.70 9.56
C MET A 64 -10.33 -11.17 9.16
N LEU A 65 -10.98 -12.00 9.97
CA LEU A 65 -12.32 -12.54 9.68
C LEU A 65 -13.45 -11.53 9.94
N THR A 66 -13.33 -10.70 10.97
CA THR A 66 -14.37 -9.72 11.35
C THR A 66 -14.17 -8.34 10.70
N TYR A 67 -12.95 -8.05 10.26
CA TYR A 67 -12.57 -6.77 9.64
C TYR A 67 -12.61 -6.83 8.10
N THR A 68 -12.89 -7.99 7.51
CA THR A 68 -13.27 -8.12 6.10
C THR A 68 -14.72 -7.66 5.91
N ARG A 69 -14.99 -6.40 6.26
CA ARG A 69 -16.19 -5.70 5.82
C ARG A 69 -16.22 -5.73 4.30
N GLU A 70 -17.38 -6.00 3.72
CA GLU A 70 -17.65 -5.65 2.32
C GLU A 70 -17.44 -4.14 2.17
N TYR A 71 -16.24 -3.76 1.75
CA TYR A 71 -15.91 -2.36 1.55
C TYR A 71 -16.63 -1.90 0.30
N LYS A 72 -17.78 -1.26 0.49
CA LYS A 72 -18.48 -0.50 -0.54
C LYS A 72 -17.48 0.45 -1.23
N GLU A 73 -17.52 0.48 -2.55
CA GLU A 73 -16.95 1.61 -3.27
C GLU A 73 -17.57 2.89 -2.72
N LEU A 74 -16.73 3.88 -2.39
CA LEU A 74 -17.23 5.16 -1.91
C LEU A 74 -18.08 5.81 -3.03
N PRO A 75 -19.34 6.19 -2.75
CA PRO A 75 -20.13 7.03 -3.66
C PRO A 75 -19.38 8.31 -4.01
N LEU A 76 -19.69 8.90 -5.17
CA LEU A 76 -18.98 10.08 -5.67
C LEU A 76 -19.08 11.26 -4.68
N GLU A 77 -20.25 11.44 -4.08
CA GLU A 77 -20.55 12.47 -3.08
C GLU A 77 -19.66 12.32 -1.85
N ASP A 78 -19.44 11.08 -1.40
CA ASP A 78 -18.55 10.79 -0.28
C ASP A 78 -17.09 11.00 -0.63
N LYS A 79 -16.69 10.73 -1.89
CA LYS A 79 -15.34 11.05 -2.36
C LYS A 79 -15.10 12.55 -2.32
N VAL A 80 -16.06 13.35 -2.77
CA VAL A 80 -15.98 14.82 -2.75
C VAL A 80 -15.87 15.34 -1.32
N ARG A 81 -16.72 14.86 -0.40
CA ARG A 81 -16.67 15.26 1.01
C ARG A 81 -15.37 14.83 1.70
N LEU A 82 -14.86 13.64 1.39
CA LEU A 82 -13.57 13.16 1.89
C LEU A 82 -12.42 14.08 1.47
N ILE A 83 -12.46 14.60 0.25
CA ILE A 83 -11.45 15.55 -0.26
C ILE A 83 -11.53 16.87 0.49
N GLN A 84 -12.73 17.43 0.62
CA GLN A 84 -12.96 18.68 1.35
C GLN A 84 -12.50 18.57 2.81
N ASP A 85 -12.84 17.47 3.49
CA ASP A 85 -12.35 17.20 4.85
C ASP A 85 -10.83 17.10 4.91
N SER A 86 -10.19 16.48 3.91
CA SER A 86 -8.74 16.33 3.86
C SER A 86 -7.98 17.65 3.66
N GLU A 87 -8.69 18.71 3.26
CA GLU A 87 -8.19 20.09 3.08
C GLU A 87 -8.60 21.02 4.23
N SER A 88 -9.50 20.58 5.13
CA SER A 88 -9.92 21.33 6.31
C SER A 88 -8.80 21.52 7.32
N ALA A 89 -8.87 22.60 8.12
CA ALA A 89 -7.96 22.86 9.24
C ALA A 89 -8.69 22.62 10.58
N PRO A 90 -8.14 21.81 11.51
CA PRO A 90 -6.89 21.04 11.40
C PRO A 90 -7.02 19.89 10.40
N ARG A 91 -5.93 19.60 9.68
CA ARG A 91 -5.91 18.56 8.65
C ARG A 91 -6.05 17.17 9.27
N PRO A 92 -7.13 16.41 8.97
CA PRO A 92 -7.29 15.07 9.49
C PRO A 92 -6.30 14.10 8.82
N SER A 93 -5.83 13.13 9.59
CA SER A 93 -5.02 12.02 9.11
C SER A 93 -5.82 11.09 8.20
N THR A 94 -5.13 10.37 7.33
CA THR A 94 -5.76 9.36 6.45
C THR A 94 -6.47 8.27 7.26
N LYS A 95 -5.99 7.97 8.46
CA LYS A 95 -6.63 7.03 9.39
C LYS A 95 -7.96 7.57 9.89
N GLU A 96 -8.02 8.83 10.31
CA GLU A 96 -9.25 9.48 10.75
C GLU A 96 -10.27 9.56 9.61
N LEU A 97 -9.85 9.89 8.39
CA LEU A 97 -10.72 9.88 7.20
C LEU A 97 -11.23 8.46 6.89
N SER A 98 -10.38 7.43 7.00
CA SER A 98 -10.80 6.04 6.76
C SER A 98 -11.88 5.57 7.74
N ILE A 99 -11.80 6.04 8.99
CA ILE A 99 -12.78 5.76 10.04
C ILE A 99 -14.06 6.56 9.76
N LYS A 100 -13.95 7.87 9.49
CA LYS A 100 -15.07 8.78 9.21
C LYS A 100 -15.93 8.31 8.04
N TYR A 101 -15.30 7.86 6.96
CA TYR A 101 -15.97 7.39 5.74
C TYR A 101 -16.15 5.87 5.68
N ASN A 102 -15.83 5.16 6.75
CA ASN A 102 -15.91 3.70 6.85
C ASN A 102 -15.36 2.97 5.61
N THR A 103 -14.16 3.35 5.18
CA THR A 103 -13.52 2.84 3.94
C THR A 103 -12.10 2.37 4.19
N LYS A 104 -11.54 1.60 3.24
CA LYS A 104 -10.14 1.14 3.37
C LYS A 104 -9.22 2.35 3.38
N LEU A 105 -8.21 2.30 4.25
CA LEU A 105 -7.12 3.26 4.25
C LEU A 105 -6.49 3.39 2.85
N LYS A 106 -6.33 2.27 2.14
CA LYS A 106 -5.87 2.24 0.73
C LYS A 106 -6.76 3.05 -0.21
N THR A 107 -8.09 2.99 -0.05
CA THR A 107 -9.04 3.76 -0.85
C THR A 107 -8.88 5.26 -0.61
N VAL A 108 -8.76 5.68 0.66
CA VAL A 108 -8.46 7.08 1.02
C VAL A 108 -7.14 7.52 0.38
N TYR A 109 -6.08 6.71 0.51
CA TYR A 109 -4.78 6.98 -0.11
C TYR A 109 -4.90 7.11 -1.63
N SER A 110 -5.61 6.21 -2.30
CA SER A 110 -5.80 6.26 -3.75
C SER A 110 -6.54 7.52 -4.17
N ILE A 111 -7.63 7.90 -3.50
CA ILE A 111 -8.39 9.12 -3.80
C ILE A 111 -7.51 10.36 -3.64
N LEU A 112 -6.80 10.50 -2.51
CA LEU A 112 -5.94 11.64 -2.26
C LEU A 112 -4.70 11.66 -3.17
N THR A 113 -4.18 10.50 -3.56
CA THR A 113 -3.04 10.40 -4.50
C THR A 113 -3.45 10.76 -5.93
N LEU A 114 -4.66 10.39 -6.36
CA LEU A 114 -5.20 10.80 -7.65
C LEU A 114 -5.39 12.32 -7.76
N LEU A 115 -5.49 13.03 -6.63
CA LEU A 115 -5.57 14.49 -6.61
C LEU A 115 -4.19 15.14 -6.55
N THR A 116 -3.23 14.57 -5.82
CA THR A 116 -1.84 15.06 -5.81
C THR A 116 -1.09 14.78 -7.12
N THR A 117 -1.53 13.80 -7.91
CA THR A 117 -1.01 13.52 -9.25
C THR A 117 -1.42 14.57 -10.30
N ARG A 118 -2.39 15.46 -10.01
CA ARG A 118 -2.80 16.49 -10.97
C ARG A 118 -1.87 17.70 -11.09
N ASN A 119 -0.80 17.77 -10.29
CA ASN A 119 0.26 18.78 -10.43
C ASN A 119 1.60 18.16 -10.87
N TYR A 120 1.59 17.09 -11.68
CA TYR A 120 2.77 16.77 -12.48
C TYR A 120 2.78 17.72 -13.66
N LYS A 121 3.67 18.72 -13.62
CA LYS A 121 4.11 19.41 -14.83
C LYS A 121 4.75 18.37 -15.74
N GLU A 122 3.96 17.79 -16.64
CA GLU A 122 4.47 16.85 -17.60
C GLU A 122 5.29 17.62 -18.64
N LEU A 123 6.59 17.35 -18.69
CA LEU A 123 7.43 17.91 -19.74
C LEU A 123 7.04 17.29 -21.10
N PRO A 124 6.89 18.12 -22.15
CA PRO A 124 6.88 17.66 -23.53
C PRO A 124 8.09 16.78 -23.86
N LEU A 125 7.98 15.89 -24.85
CA LEU A 125 9.04 14.94 -25.20
C LEU A 125 10.36 15.64 -25.58
N ASP A 126 10.30 16.76 -26.30
CA ASP A 126 11.45 17.60 -26.64
C ASP A 126 12.14 18.17 -25.39
N GLN A 127 11.37 18.62 -24.40
CA GLN A 127 11.91 19.10 -23.12
C GLN A 127 12.50 17.96 -22.27
N LYS A 128 11.90 16.76 -22.34
CA LYS A 128 12.45 15.55 -21.69
C LYS A 128 13.81 15.18 -22.31
N VAL A 129 13.93 15.24 -23.63
CA VAL A 129 15.20 14.99 -24.35
C VAL A 129 16.23 16.07 -24.00
N LYS A 130 15.86 17.35 -24.02
CA LYS A 130 16.75 18.45 -23.62
C LYS A 130 17.25 18.32 -22.19
N LEU A 131 16.38 17.89 -21.26
CA LEU A 131 16.77 17.59 -19.88
C LEU A 131 17.80 16.45 -19.81
N ILE A 132 17.60 15.38 -20.60
CA ILE A 132 18.55 14.25 -20.67
C ILE A 132 19.89 14.72 -21.22
N GLU A 133 19.91 15.48 -22.32
CA GLU A 133 21.12 16.05 -22.91
C GLU A 133 21.88 16.92 -21.89
N MET A 134 21.19 17.83 -21.20
CA MET A 134 21.79 18.66 -20.16
C MET A 134 22.34 17.84 -18.98
N SER A 135 21.71 16.71 -18.64
CA SER A 135 22.18 15.83 -17.57
C SER A 135 23.47 15.05 -17.89
N GLU A 136 23.87 15.06 -19.16
CA GLU A 136 25.08 14.41 -19.68
C GLU A 136 26.17 15.42 -20.07
N GLN A 137 25.89 16.72 -20.03
CA GLN A 137 26.89 17.78 -20.23
C GLN A 137 27.93 17.80 -19.11
N TYR A 138 29.16 18.24 -19.43
CA TYR A 138 30.21 18.48 -18.43
C TYR A 138 30.41 19.99 -18.20
N PRO A 139 30.43 20.47 -16.95
CA PRO A 139 30.26 19.72 -15.70
C PRO A 139 28.82 19.20 -15.54
N ARG A 140 28.69 18.01 -14.95
CA ARG A 140 27.39 17.32 -14.83
C ARG A 140 26.50 18.03 -13.80
N PRO A 141 25.36 18.60 -14.20
CA PRO A 141 24.44 19.24 -13.27
C PRO A 141 23.76 18.19 -12.38
N SER A 142 23.54 18.56 -11.12
CA SER A 142 22.79 17.75 -10.16
C SER A 142 21.29 17.73 -10.48
N ASN A 143 20.59 16.73 -9.94
CA ASN A 143 19.13 16.64 -10.08
C ASN A 143 18.40 17.86 -9.48
N LYS A 144 19.01 18.55 -8.50
CA LYS A 144 18.45 19.78 -7.92
C LYS A 144 18.58 20.95 -8.87
N GLU A 145 19.73 21.10 -9.54
CA GLU A 145 19.95 22.16 -10.52
C GLU A 145 19.04 21.98 -11.74
N LEU A 146 18.95 20.75 -12.27
CA LEU A 146 18.00 20.42 -13.34
C LEU A 146 16.54 20.65 -12.92
N ALA A 147 16.19 20.36 -11.67
CA ALA A 147 14.85 20.61 -11.15
C ALA A 147 14.50 22.11 -11.14
N VAL A 148 15.46 22.98 -10.81
CA VAL A 148 15.27 24.43 -10.86
C VAL A 148 15.13 24.90 -12.31
N ILE A 149 16.01 24.45 -13.22
CA ILE A 149 16.03 24.87 -14.64
C ILE A 149 14.71 24.53 -15.35
N PHE A 150 14.16 23.34 -15.09
CA PHE A 150 12.93 22.87 -15.75
C PHE A 150 11.66 23.14 -14.93
N ASP A 151 11.80 23.77 -13.75
CA ASP A 151 10.71 24.02 -12.80
C ASP A 151 9.94 22.72 -12.50
N LEU A 152 10.68 21.74 -11.98
CA LEU A 152 10.22 20.40 -11.62
C LEU A 152 10.60 20.07 -10.18
N LYS A 153 9.96 19.04 -9.62
CA LYS A 153 10.44 18.43 -8.37
C LYS A 153 11.70 17.58 -8.65
N PRO A 154 12.71 17.55 -7.77
CA PRO A 154 13.92 16.71 -7.96
C PRO A 154 13.62 15.21 -8.17
N ASN A 155 12.58 14.69 -7.53
CA ASN A 155 12.14 13.30 -7.73
C ASN A 155 11.59 13.06 -9.15
N THR A 156 10.97 14.07 -9.76
CA THR A 156 10.49 14.00 -11.15
C THR A 156 11.68 13.93 -12.11
N VAL A 157 12.71 14.75 -11.90
CA VAL A 157 13.96 14.69 -12.67
C VAL A 157 14.61 13.32 -12.57
N TYR A 158 14.74 12.77 -11.36
CA TYR A 158 15.28 11.42 -11.14
C TYR A 158 14.50 10.35 -11.93
N LYS A 159 13.17 10.39 -11.88
CA LYS A 159 12.31 9.45 -12.63
C LYS A 159 12.47 9.59 -14.15
N LEU A 160 12.61 10.82 -14.67
CA LEU A 160 12.83 11.08 -16.09
C LEU A 160 14.18 10.51 -16.55
N LEU A 161 15.25 10.78 -15.80
CA LEU A 161 16.58 10.28 -16.11
C LEU A 161 16.69 8.75 -15.99
N LYS A 162 15.98 8.14 -15.04
CA LYS A 162 15.89 6.67 -14.92
C LYS A 162 15.28 6.03 -16.18
N ASN A 163 14.36 6.73 -16.84
CA ASN A 163 13.66 6.26 -18.05
C ASN A 163 14.24 6.85 -19.35
N LYS A 164 15.47 7.41 -19.34
CA LYS A 164 16.04 8.15 -20.48
C LYS A 164 16.04 7.37 -21.80
N ALA A 165 16.34 6.07 -21.76
CA ALA A 165 16.38 5.22 -22.96
C ALA A 165 15.03 5.15 -23.69
N HIS A 166 13.93 5.14 -22.94
CA HIS A 166 12.58 5.13 -23.50
C HIS A 166 12.28 6.44 -24.25
N PHE A 167 12.62 7.59 -23.65
CA PHE A 167 12.37 8.89 -24.26
C PHE A 167 13.24 9.13 -25.51
N LEU A 168 14.51 8.72 -25.49
CA LEU A 168 15.39 8.80 -26.67
C LEU A 168 14.90 7.92 -27.81
N ALA A 169 14.43 6.70 -27.53
CA ALA A 169 13.85 5.82 -28.54
C ALA A 169 12.57 6.43 -29.15
N GLN A 170 11.69 6.99 -28.32
CA GLN A 170 10.47 7.66 -28.76
C GLN A 170 10.77 8.89 -29.63
N TRP A 171 11.79 9.67 -29.27
CA TRP A 171 12.24 10.82 -30.05
C TRP A 171 12.81 10.42 -31.41
N ALA A 172 13.67 9.39 -31.44
CA ALA A 172 14.25 8.87 -32.69
C ALA A 172 13.16 8.37 -33.66
N HIS A 173 12.13 7.69 -33.16
CA HIS A 173 10.99 7.28 -33.97
C HIS A 173 10.22 8.48 -34.54
N ARG A 174 10.04 9.55 -33.76
CA ARG A 174 9.34 10.77 -34.19
C ARG A 174 10.10 11.54 -35.26
N GLN A 175 11.43 11.51 -35.25
CA GLN A 175 12.25 12.14 -36.30
C GLN A 175 12.12 11.36 -37.62
N LYS A 176 12.18 10.02 -37.57
CA LYS A 176 12.01 9.16 -38.76
C LYS A 176 10.65 9.24 -39.47
N GLN A 177 9.63 9.80 -38.82
CA GLN A 177 8.30 10.01 -39.41
C GLN A 177 8.10 11.42 -39.99
N LYS A 178 9.06 12.32 -39.76
CA LYS A 178 9.05 13.69 -40.28
C LYS A 178 9.92 13.86 -41.54
N ASP A 179 10.82 12.90 -41.78
CA ASP A 179 11.59 12.72 -43.01
C ASP A 179 10.79 11.86 -44.01
#